data_AF-W4GHN3-F1
#
_entry.id   AF-W4GHN3-F1
#
_cell.length_a   1.000
_cell.length_b   1.000
_cell.length_c   1.000
_cell.angle_alpha   90.00
_cell.angle_beta   90.00
_cell.angle_gamma   90.00
#
_symmetry.space_group_name_H-M   'P 1'
#
loop_
_entity.id
_entity.type
_entity.pdbx_description
1 polymer ?
#
loop_
_entity_poly.entity_id
_entity_poly.type
_entity_poly.pdbx_seq_one_letter_code
_entity_poly.pdbx_strand_id
1 'polypeptide(L)'
;MIWIDQPTGVRFSFSGGHDDHIEVDVGRNVYEFLLGFFQAHPKLQANPFYIAGQSYGGQYMPAVAAYILQSQDANTTAIRINLQDITIGDGLTDTVTQYPLLVNMAVENSYNITLVSPAQLEKMQNDAVHLAALVAQC
;
A
#
# COMPACT_ATOMS: atom_id res chain seq x y z
N MET A 1 -14.99 -4.32 -11.23
CA MET A 1 -13.74 -4.69 -10.54
C MET A 1 -12.64 -4.72 -11.59
N ILE A 2 -11.50 -4.11 -11.30
CA ILE A 2 -10.31 -4.09 -12.18
C ILE A 2 -9.18 -4.71 -11.36
N TRP A 3 -8.45 -5.64 -11.97
CA TRP A 3 -7.24 -6.22 -11.38
C TRP A 3 -6.06 -5.72 -12.18
N ILE A 4 -5.09 -5.12 -11.50
CA ILE A 4 -3.92 -4.49 -12.10
C ILE A 4 -2.66 -5.22 -11.62
N ASP A 5 -1.89 -5.72 -12.57
CA ASP A 5 -0.51 -6.11 -12.30
C ASP A 5 0.33 -4.82 -12.22
N GLN A 6 0.87 -4.52 -11.05
CA GLN A 6 1.71 -3.35 -10.77
C GLN A 6 2.68 -3.67 -9.63
N PRO A 7 3.85 -3.00 -9.53
CA PRO A 7 4.43 -2.03 -10.47
C PRO A 7 4.95 -2.65 -11.77
N THR A 8 5.64 -1.84 -12.59
CA THR A 8 6.35 -2.31 -13.79
C THR A 8 7.30 -3.47 -13.45
N GLY A 9 7.20 -4.57 -14.19
CA GLY A 9 7.94 -5.81 -13.96
C GLY A 9 7.12 -6.88 -13.21
N VAL A 10 5.95 -6.54 -12.67
CA VAL A 10 5.05 -7.53 -12.07
C VAL A 10 4.27 -8.26 -13.16
N ARG A 11 4.56 -9.56 -13.28
CA ARG A 11 3.83 -10.53 -14.09
C ARG A 11 3.57 -10.07 -15.53
N PHE A 12 2.37 -9.61 -15.88
CA PHE A 12 2.06 -9.21 -17.27
C PHE A 12 2.36 -7.74 -17.58
N SER A 13 2.70 -6.94 -16.57
CA SER A 13 3.10 -5.55 -16.74
C SER A 13 4.61 -5.47 -16.91
N PHE A 14 5.08 -5.12 -18.10
CA PHE A 14 6.49 -4.98 -18.43
C PHE A 14 6.75 -3.70 -19.22
N SER A 15 7.96 -3.16 -19.09
CA SER A 15 8.45 -2.07 -19.93
C SER A 15 9.91 -2.35 -20.31
N GLY A 16 10.48 -1.51 -21.20
CA GLY A 16 11.90 -1.59 -21.55
C GLY A 16 12.85 -1.06 -20.47
N GLY A 17 12.33 -0.59 -19.33
CA GLY A 17 13.09 -0.02 -18.21
C GLY A 17 12.43 -0.31 -16.86
N HIS A 18 12.97 0.28 -15.80
CA HIS A 18 12.41 0.21 -14.45
C HIS A 18 12.10 1.64 -13.98
N ASP A 19 10.82 2.02 -14.02
CA ASP A 19 10.38 3.38 -13.69
C ASP A 19 9.73 3.48 -12.29
N ASP A 20 9.68 2.38 -11.56
CA ASP A 20 9.12 2.28 -10.21
C ASP A 20 10.25 2.02 -9.19
N HIS A 21 10.65 3.04 -8.43
CA HIS A 21 11.66 2.91 -7.38
C HIS A 21 11.08 3.07 -5.98
N ILE A 22 10.02 3.88 -5.85
CA ILE A 22 9.31 4.16 -4.60
C ILE A 22 7.80 4.24 -4.84
N GLU A 23 7.03 4.27 -3.76
CA GLU A 23 5.56 4.30 -3.78
C GLU A 23 5.00 5.53 -4.53
N VAL A 24 5.75 6.63 -4.57
CA VAL A 24 5.39 7.83 -5.35
C VAL A 24 5.36 7.53 -6.85
N ASP A 25 6.32 6.74 -7.35
CA ASP A 25 6.34 6.32 -8.76
C ASP A 25 5.16 5.40 -9.07
N VAL A 26 4.84 4.48 -8.15
CA VAL A 26 3.65 3.62 -8.25
C VAL A 26 2.38 4.46 -8.34
N GLY A 27 2.24 5.48 -7.48
CA GLY A 27 1.13 6.41 -7.50
C GLY A 27 0.95 7.09 -8.87
N ARG A 28 2.06 7.60 -9.43
CA ARG A 28 2.09 8.21 -10.77
C ARG A 28 1.67 7.21 -11.85
N ASN A 29 2.31 6.06 -11.91
CA ASN A 29 2.14 5.10 -13.00
C ASN A 29 0.72 4.49 -12.98
N VAL A 30 0.16 4.22 -11.79
CA VAL A 30 -1.24 3.79 -11.65
C VAL A 30 -2.20 4.90 -12.06
N TYR A 31 -1.92 6.16 -11.72
CA TYR A 31 -2.73 7.29 -12.16
C TYR A 31 -2.75 7.40 -13.69
N GLU A 32 -1.60 7.32 -14.35
CA GLU A 32 -1.50 7.33 -15.82
C GLU A 32 -2.27 6.18 -16.46
N PHE A 33 -2.18 4.97 -15.89
CA PHE A 33 -3.02 3.84 -16.30
C PHE A 33 -4.52 4.17 -16.19
N LEU A 34 -4.95 4.76 -15.07
CA LEU A 34 -6.36 5.12 -14.85
C LEU A 34 -6.85 6.18 -15.84
N LEU A 35 -6.01 7.16 -16.19
CA LEU A 35 -6.35 8.13 -17.23
C LEU A 35 -6.60 7.44 -18.57
N GLY A 36 -5.69 6.56 -19.00
CA GLY A 36 -5.87 5.77 -20.22
C GLY A 36 -7.09 4.85 -20.16
N PHE A 37 -7.31 4.21 -19.01
CA PHE A 37 -8.47 3.33 -18.77
C PHE A 37 -9.79 4.09 -18.91
N PHE A 38 -9.95 5.25 -18.26
CA PHE A 38 -11.18 6.04 -18.35
C PHE A 38 -11.34 6.72 -19.70
N GLN A 39 -10.25 7.04 -20.41
CA GLN A 39 -10.32 7.47 -21.81
C GLN A 39 -10.86 6.37 -22.73
N ALA A 40 -10.43 5.11 -22.54
CA ALA A 40 -10.92 3.96 -23.29
C ALA A 40 -12.34 3.52 -22.86
N HIS A 41 -12.72 3.77 -21.61
CA HIS A 41 -14.00 3.37 -21.02
C HIS A 41 -14.75 4.55 -20.37
N PRO A 42 -15.12 5.59 -21.14
CA PRO A 42 -15.67 6.84 -20.59
C PRO A 42 -16.99 6.65 -19.84
N LYS A 43 -17.77 5.62 -20.18
CA LYS A 43 -19.02 5.27 -19.48
C LYS A 43 -18.80 4.89 -18.00
N LEU A 44 -17.58 4.48 -17.63
CA LEU A 44 -17.26 4.09 -16.25
C LEU A 44 -16.77 5.26 -15.40
N GLN A 45 -16.41 6.39 -16.01
CA GLN A 45 -15.75 7.51 -15.32
C GLN A 45 -16.65 8.16 -14.25
N ALA A 46 -17.96 8.21 -14.47
CA ALA A 46 -18.90 8.81 -13.52
C ALA A 46 -19.13 7.94 -12.26
N ASN A 47 -18.75 6.66 -12.31
CA ASN A 47 -18.99 5.75 -11.20
C ASN A 47 -18.11 6.10 -9.99
N PRO A 48 -18.61 5.91 -8.77
CA PRO A 48 -17.78 5.79 -7.58
C PRO A 48 -16.59 4.88 -7.82
N PHE A 49 -15.38 5.39 -7.58
CA PHE A 49 -14.14 4.65 -7.71
C PHE A 49 -13.58 4.34 -6.32
N TYR A 50 -13.19 3.10 -6.11
CA TYR A 50 -12.64 2.60 -4.85
C TYR A 50 -11.35 1.87 -5.16
N ILE A 51 -10.36 2.01 -4.28
CA ILE A 51 -9.08 1.32 -4.41
C ILE A 51 -8.95 0.35 -3.24
N ALA A 52 -8.68 -0.92 -3.53
CA ALA A 52 -8.56 -1.94 -2.50
C ALA A 52 -7.23 -2.68 -2.64
N GLY A 53 -6.56 -2.93 -1.52
CA GLY A 53 -5.29 -3.65 -1.47
C GLY A 53 -5.11 -4.40 -0.16
N GLN A 54 -4.12 -5.30 -0.13
CA GLN A 54 -3.77 -6.09 1.04
C GLN A 54 -2.25 -6.09 1.25
N SER A 55 -1.78 -6.30 2.48
CA SER A 55 -0.36 -6.45 2.79
C SER A 55 0.43 -5.20 2.40
N TYR A 56 1.36 -5.27 1.44
CA TYR A 56 2.07 -4.08 0.94
C TYR A 56 1.16 -3.08 0.22
N GLY A 57 -0.08 -3.49 -0.11
CA GLY A 57 -1.16 -2.56 -0.45
C GLY A 57 -1.38 -1.48 0.62
N GLY A 58 -0.98 -1.72 1.88
CA GLY A 58 -0.95 -0.70 2.94
C GLY A 58 -0.05 0.51 2.64
N GLN A 59 0.92 0.37 1.75
CA GLN A 59 1.76 1.46 1.23
C GLN A 59 1.23 1.99 -0.12
N TYR A 60 0.83 1.08 -1.02
CA TYR A 60 0.39 1.47 -2.36
C TYR A 60 -0.95 2.21 -2.38
N MET A 61 -1.96 1.77 -1.63
CA MET A 61 -3.30 2.38 -1.71
C MET A 61 -3.27 3.85 -1.26
N PRO A 62 -2.61 4.22 -0.14
CA PRO A 62 -2.44 5.63 0.22
C PRO A 62 -1.65 6.42 -0.82
N ALA A 63 -0.58 5.85 -1.39
CA ALA A 63 0.25 6.54 -2.39
C ALA A 63 -0.53 6.84 -3.69
N VAL A 64 -1.29 5.86 -4.20
CA VAL A 64 -2.14 6.05 -5.39
C VAL A 64 -3.25 7.06 -5.11
N ALA A 65 -3.93 6.96 -3.95
CA ALA A 65 -4.97 7.91 -3.58
C ALA A 65 -4.44 9.33 -3.45
N ALA A 66 -3.29 9.51 -2.78
CA ALA A 66 -2.63 10.80 -2.65
C ALA A 66 -2.27 11.39 -4.02
N TYR A 67 -1.73 10.58 -4.93
CA TYR A 67 -1.39 11.04 -6.28
C TYR A 67 -2.64 11.48 -7.06
N ILE A 68 -3.73 10.69 -7.02
CA ILE A 68 -5.01 11.07 -7.64
C ILE A 68 -5.49 12.42 -7.12
N LEU A 69 -5.53 12.61 -5.80
CA LEU A 69 -6.01 13.86 -5.19
C LEU A 69 -5.14 15.06 -5.60
N GLN A 70 -3.81 14.92 -5.49
CA GLN A 70 -2.87 15.98 -5.85
C GLN A 70 -2.95 16.37 -7.34
N SER A 71 -2.98 15.39 -8.24
CA SER A 71 -3.09 15.65 -9.69
C SER A 71 -4.42 16.29 -10.06
N GLN A 72 -5.48 15.95 -9.34
CA GLN A 72 -6.80 16.52 -9.50
C GLN A 72 -6.89 17.97 -8.98
N ASP A 73 -6.28 18.28 -7.84
CA ASP A 73 -6.23 19.64 -7.31
C ASP A 73 -5.38 20.56 -8.20
N ALA A 74 -4.30 20.02 -8.77
CA ALA A 74 -3.47 20.72 -9.74
C ALA A 74 -4.12 20.86 -11.14
N ASN A 75 -5.31 20.29 -11.34
CA ASN A 75 -6.07 20.32 -12.60
C ASN A 75 -5.24 19.93 -13.84
N THR A 76 -4.43 18.89 -13.70
CA THR A 76 -3.48 18.42 -14.73
C THR A 76 -4.14 17.80 -15.97
N THR A 77 -5.41 17.39 -15.86
CA THR A 77 -6.17 16.73 -16.93
C THR A 77 -7.68 16.97 -16.79
N ALA A 78 -8.41 16.87 -17.90
CA ALA A 78 -9.87 16.94 -17.92
C ALA A 78 -10.56 15.66 -17.39
N ILE A 79 -9.85 14.52 -17.35
CA ILE A 79 -10.40 13.27 -16.80
C ILE A 79 -10.36 13.35 -15.28
N ARG A 80 -11.55 13.33 -14.67
CA ARG A 80 -11.76 13.26 -13.22
C ARG A 80 -12.04 11.82 -12.80
N ILE A 81 -11.37 11.39 -11.73
CA ILE A 81 -11.55 10.10 -11.06
C ILE A 81 -12.38 10.37 -9.80
N ASN A 82 -13.57 9.78 -9.74
CA ASN A 82 -14.49 9.92 -8.62
C ASN A 82 -14.09 9.01 -7.43
N LEU A 83 -12.88 9.21 -6.89
CA LEU A 83 -12.35 8.43 -5.77
C LEU A 83 -13.18 8.68 -4.51
N GLN A 84 -13.78 7.62 -3.98
CA GLN A 84 -14.64 7.66 -2.79
C GLN A 84 -13.95 7.14 -1.54
N ASP A 85 -13.17 6.07 -1.66
CA ASP A 85 -12.50 5.46 -0.51
C ASP A 85 -11.31 4.59 -0.93
N ILE A 86 -10.45 4.27 0.05
CA ILE A 86 -9.47 3.21 -0.03
C ILE A 86 -9.75 2.15 1.04
N THR A 87 -9.56 0.88 0.69
CA THR A 87 -9.71 -0.24 1.63
C THR A 87 -8.41 -1.02 1.69
N ILE A 88 -7.92 -1.24 2.90
CA ILE A 88 -6.65 -1.93 3.14
C ILE A 88 -6.90 -3.10 4.10
N GLY A 89 -6.69 -4.32 3.61
CA GLY A 89 -6.71 -5.52 4.43
C GLY A 89 -5.32 -5.86 4.95
N ASP A 90 -5.16 -6.15 6.24
CA ASP A 90 -3.90 -6.63 6.86
C ASP A 90 -2.66 -5.87 6.36
N GLY A 91 -2.77 -4.54 6.24
CA GLY A 91 -1.79 -3.72 5.56
C GLY A 91 -0.58 -3.41 6.42
N LEU A 92 0.60 -3.32 5.79
CA LEU A 92 1.76 -2.66 6.38
C LEU A 92 1.70 -1.17 5.99
N THR A 93 1.33 -0.30 6.93
CA THR A 93 1.10 1.13 6.69
C THR A 93 1.97 2.01 7.57
N ASP A 94 2.04 1.72 8.87
CA ASP A 94 2.88 2.43 9.84
C ASP A 94 3.88 1.46 10.45
N THR A 95 5.06 1.38 9.84
CA THR A 95 6.12 0.44 10.24
C THR A 95 6.68 0.74 11.63
N VAL A 96 6.73 2.01 12.03
CA VAL A 96 7.22 2.44 13.35
C VAL A 96 6.34 1.87 14.45
N THR A 97 5.02 1.88 14.25
CA THR A 97 4.06 1.28 15.19
C THR A 97 3.94 -0.23 15.03
N GLN A 98 3.86 -0.74 13.80
CA GLN A 98 3.48 -2.13 13.55
C GLN A 98 4.61 -3.13 13.81
N TYR A 99 5.86 -2.81 13.47
CA TYR A 99 6.96 -3.76 13.63
C TYR A 99 7.23 -4.17 15.08
N PRO A 100 7.26 -3.25 16.07
CA PRO A 100 7.44 -3.64 17.46
C PRO A 100 6.29 -4.49 18.00
N LEU A 101 5.06 -4.28 17.50
CA LEU A 101 3.87 -5.03 17.93
C LEU A 101 3.84 -6.48 17.44
N LEU A 102 4.72 -6.87 16.51
CA LEU A 102 4.79 -8.26 16.03
C LEU A 102 5.11 -9.25 17.16
N VAL A 103 5.85 -8.83 18.19
CA VAL A 103 6.12 -9.68 19.37
C VAL A 103 4.84 -10.07 20.10
N ASN A 104 3.85 -9.17 20.16
CA ASN A 104 2.58 -9.44 20.82
C ASN A 104 1.82 -10.55 20.10
N MET A 105 1.86 -10.63 18.77
CA MET A 105 1.19 -11.72 18.04
C MET A 105 1.71 -13.12 18.44
N ALA A 106 2.95 -13.23 18.91
CA ALA A 106 3.53 -14.50 19.33
C ALA A 106 2.93 -15.04 20.64
N VAL A 107 2.28 -14.19 21.44
CA VAL A 107 1.83 -14.51 22.81
C VAL A 107 0.40 -14.06 23.13
N GLU A 108 -0.09 -13.00 22.49
CA GLU A 108 -1.38 -12.33 22.71
C GLU A 108 -2.28 -12.46 21.46
N ASN A 109 -2.24 -13.61 20.78
CA ASN A 109 -3.14 -13.86 19.65
C ASN A 109 -4.52 -14.35 20.11
N SER A 110 -5.50 -14.20 19.22
CA SER A 110 -6.90 -14.61 19.42
C SER A 110 -7.10 -16.12 19.64
N TYR A 111 -6.09 -16.94 19.38
CA TYR A 111 -6.15 -18.39 19.55
C TYR A 111 -5.67 -18.84 20.93
N ASN A 112 -5.19 -17.92 21.78
CA ASN A 112 -4.67 -18.22 23.11
C ASN A 112 -3.55 -19.28 23.08
N ILE A 113 -2.71 -19.25 22.05
CA ILE A 113 -1.54 -20.12 21.89
C ILE A 113 -0.27 -19.30 22.00
N THR A 114 0.75 -19.88 22.62
CA THR A 114 2.10 -19.30 22.64
C THR A 114 2.92 -19.91 21.51
N LEU A 115 3.43 -19.08 20.61
CA LEU A 115 4.19 -19.51 19.42
C LEU A 115 5.70 -19.57 19.65
N VAL A 116 6.17 -19.14 20.82
CA VAL A 116 7.60 -18.97 21.15
C VAL A 116 7.90 -19.43 22.58
N SER A 117 9.10 -19.95 22.82
CA SER A 117 9.54 -20.23 24.20
C SER A 117 9.73 -18.95 25.02
N PRO A 118 9.74 -19.02 26.37
CA PRO A 118 10.00 -17.86 27.22
C PRO A 118 11.31 -17.13 26.89
N ALA A 119 12.38 -17.87 26.59
CA ALA A 119 13.67 -17.28 26.22
C ALA A 119 13.62 -16.56 24.85
N GLN A 120 12.84 -17.09 23.89
CA GLN A 120 12.62 -16.40 22.61
C GLN A 120 11.78 -15.14 22.79
N LEU A 121 10.75 -15.18 23.64
CA LEU A 121 9.92 -14.01 23.94
C LEU A 121 10.74 -12.87 24.52
N GLU A 122 11.56 -13.14 25.55
CA GLU A 122 12.44 -12.15 26.17
C GLU A 122 13.39 -11.53 25.13
N LYS A 123 13.97 -12.36 24.25
CA LYS A 123 14.82 -11.87 23.17
C LYS A 123 14.04 -10.98 22.20
N MET A 124 12.85 -11.40 21.74
CA MET A 124 12.04 -10.64 20.80
C MET A 124 11.59 -9.29 21.39
N GLN A 125 11.25 -9.24 22.67
CA GLN A 125 10.88 -7.99 23.35
C GLN A 125 12.06 -7.01 23.38
N ASN A 126 13.27 -7.50 23.67
CA ASN A 126 14.48 -6.68 23.62
C ASN A 126 14.80 -6.21 22.20
N ASP A 127 14.69 -7.10 21.20
CA ASP A 127 14.91 -6.75 19.79
C ASP A 127 13.88 -5.73 19.28
N ALA A 128 12.61 -5.82 19.72
CA ALA A 128 11.54 -4.92 19.29
C ALA A 128 11.80 -3.45 19.66
N VAL A 129 12.40 -3.19 20.83
CA VAL A 129 12.80 -1.83 21.24
C VAL A 129 13.87 -1.27 20.31
N HIS A 130 14.85 -2.09 19.94
CA HIS A 130 15.91 -1.68 19.01
C HIS A 130 15.36 -1.47 17.60
N LEU A 131 14.46 -2.34 17.15
CA LEU A 131 13.79 -2.23 15.85
C LEU A 131 12.96 -0.94 15.76
N ALA A 132 12.20 -0.60 16.81
CA ALA A 132 11.45 0.66 16.86
C ALA A 132 12.37 1.88 16.65
N ALA A 133 13.52 1.90 17.34
CA ALA A 133 14.49 2.98 17.24
C ALA A 133 15.14 3.08 15.85
N LEU A 134 15.42 1.95 15.20
CA LEU A 134 15.99 1.91 13.86
C LEU A 134 15.00 2.38 12.80
N VAL A 135 13.76 1.90 12.86
CA VAL A 135 12.71 2.21 11.87
C VAL A 135 12.30 3.68 11.96
N ALA A 136 12.31 4.27 13.16
CA ALA A 136 12.05 5.70 13.35
C ALA A 136 13.15 6.63 12.78
N GLN A 137 14.30 6.09 12.36
CA GLN A 137 15.40 6.86 11.75
C GLN A 137 15.36 6.85 10.22
N CYS A 138 14.52 6.01 9.62
CA CYS A 138 14.28 5.99 8.17
C CYS A 138 13.36 7.14 7.76
#